data_AF-A0A920GM39-F1
#
_entry.id   AF-A0A920GM39-F1
#
_cell.length_a   1.000
_cell.length_b   1.000
_cell.length_c   1.000
_cell.angle_alpha   90.00
_cell.angle_beta   90.00
_cell.angle_gamma   90.00
#
_symmetry.space_group_name_H-M   'P 1'
#
loop_
_entity.id
_entity.type
_entity.pdbx_description
1 polymer ?
#
loop_
_entity_poly.entity_id
_entity_poly.type
_entity_poly.pdbx_seq_one_letter_code
_entity_poly.pdbx_strand_id
1 'polypeptide(L)'
;MLPDGDRARLLGSLGGVDDGSHRSLRDDYEVSCRELDLLVELATVERGVYGARMTGGGFGGCVIVLVETDQLEGVADVISGQYDDRMGWAPGVIVCRRRWRPRDLCRPMTDLLSQRPHRRRNA
;
A
#
# COMPACT_ATOMS: atom_id res chain seq x y z
N MET A 1 -10.90 8.02 15.36
CA MET A 1 -10.62 6.59 15.14
C MET A 1 -11.92 5.99 14.63
N LEU A 2 -11.94 5.36 13.46
CA LEU A 2 -13.18 4.74 12.93
C LEU A 2 -13.56 3.54 13.81
N PRO A 3 -14.85 3.24 14.00
CA PRO A 3 -15.28 2.00 14.65
C PRO A 3 -14.75 0.79 13.87
N ASP A 4 -14.44 -0.32 14.54
CA ASP A 4 -13.80 -1.49 13.91
C ASP A 4 -14.63 -2.08 12.75
N GLY A 5 -15.97 -2.07 12.86
CA GLY A 5 -16.87 -2.53 11.79
C GLY A 5 -16.80 -1.68 10.52
N ASP A 6 -16.69 -0.36 10.65
CA ASP A 6 -16.57 0.55 9.50
C ASP A 6 -15.19 0.44 8.85
N ARG A 7 -14.15 0.19 9.66
CA ARG A 7 -12.79 -0.03 9.17
C ARG A 7 -12.70 -1.29 8.31
N ALA A 8 -13.21 -2.42 8.79
CA ALA A 8 -13.17 -3.67 8.02
C ALA A 8 -13.92 -3.55 6.68
N ARG A 9 -15.09 -2.90 6.67
CA ARG A 9 -15.86 -2.65 5.44
C ARG A 9 -15.12 -1.73 4.46
N LEU A 10 -14.50 -0.66 4.96
CA LEU A 10 -13.70 0.24 4.14
C LEU A 10 -12.50 -0.48 3.52
N LEU A 11 -11.75 -1.25 4.32
CA LEU A 11 -10.59 -2.01 3.87
C LEU A 11 -10.97 -3.06 2.82
N GLY A 12 -12.06 -3.80 3.03
CA GLY A 12 -12.56 -4.74 2.02
C GLY A 12 -12.99 -4.05 0.73
N SER A 13 -13.61 -2.85 0.82
CA SER A 13 -13.99 -2.08 -0.37
C SER A 13 -12.76 -1.58 -1.15
N LEU A 14 -11.72 -1.12 -0.44
CA LEU A 14 -10.46 -0.70 -1.04
C LEU A 14 -9.72 -1.87 -1.69
N GLY A 15 -9.70 -3.01 -1.02
CA GLY A 15 -9.11 -4.23 -1.55
C GLY A 15 -9.74 -4.66 -2.87
N GLY A 16 -11.08 -4.63 -2.96
CA GLY A 16 -11.77 -4.90 -4.23
C GLY A 16 -11.43 -3.91 -5.35
N VAL A 17 -11.14 -2.65 -5.01
CA VAL A 17 -10.64 -1.65 -5.98
C VAL A 17 -9.22 -1.98 -6.43
N ASP A 18 -8.34 -2.41 -5.53
CA ASP A 18 -6.97 -2.79 -5.88
C ASP A 18 -6.98 -4.01 -6.82
N ASP A 19 -7.77 -5.04 -6.53
CA ASP A 19 -7.87 -6.24 -7.37
C ASP A 19 -8.42 -5.90 -8.76
N GLY A 20 -9.46 -5.05 -8.83
CA GLY A 20 -10.01 -4.54 -10.09
C GLY A 20 -8.99 -3.71 -10.88
N SER A 21 -8.21 -2.89 -10.18
CA SER A 21 -7.13 -2.10 -10.79
C SER A 21 -6.04 -2.99 -11.36
N HIS A 22 -5.61 -4.04 -10.66
CA HIS A 22 -4.59 -4.95 -11.18
C HIS A 22 -5.09 -5.69 -12.42
N ARG A 23 -6.34 -6.17 -12.39
CA ARG A 23 -6.97 -6.82 -13.55
C ARG A 23 -6.95 -5.92 -14.77
N SER A 24 -7.33 -4.65 -14.63
CA SER A 24 -7.30 -3.70 -15.74
C SER A 24 -5.86 -3.43 -16.23
N LEU A 25 -4.89 -3.30 -15.31
CA LEU A 25 -3.48 -3.12 -15.68
C LEU A 25 -2.88 -4.33 -16.42
N ARG A 26 -3.37 -5.54 -16.12
CA ARG A 26 -2.95 -6.79 -16.76
C ARG A 26 -3.66 -7.02 -18.09
N ASP A 27 -4.98 -6.91 -18.11
CA ASP A 27 -5.82 -7.36 -19.22
C ASP A 27 -6.13 -6.23 -20.22
N ASP A 28 -6.33 -4.99 -19.75
CA ASP A 28 -6.67 -3.85 -20.62
C ASP A 28 -5.44 -3.03 -21.02
N TYR A 29 -4.54 -2.78 -20.08
CA TYR A 29 -3.35 -1.96 -20.29
C TYR A 29 -2.10 -2.78 -20.63
N GLU A 30 -2.13 -4.09 -20.39
CA GLU A 30 -1.07 -5.05 -20.73
C GLU A 30 0.32 -4.66 -20.22
N VAL A 31 0.40 -4.02 -19.04
CA VAL A 31 1.67 -3.59 -18.42
C VAL A 31 2.13 -4.51 -17.29
N SER A 32 1.41 -5.58 -17.01
CA SER A 32 1.83 -6.56 -16.00
C SER A 32 2.89 -7.53 -16.55
N CYS A 33 3.41 -8.38 -15.68
CA CYS A 33 4.27 -9.49 -16.06
C CYS A 33 4.01 -10.68 -15.12
N ARG A 34 4.54 -11.85 -15.49
CA ARG A 34 4.32 -13.10 -14.75
C ARG A 34 4.71 -12.97 -13.28
N GLU A 35 5.78 -12.26 -12.98
CA GLU A 35 6.29 -11.98 -11.63
C GLU A 35 5.24 -11.24 -10.77
N LEU A 36 4.68 -10.17 -11.32
CA LEU A 36 3.70 -9.33 -10.61
C LEU A 36 2.36 -10.06 -10.45
N ASP A 37 1.91 -10.73 -11.51
CA ASP A 37 0.68 -11.51 -11.50
C ASP A 37 0.75 -12.61 -10.44
N LEU A 38 1.89 -13.30 -10.35
CA LEU A 38 2.10 -14.33 -9.34
C LEU A 38 2.07 -13.75 -7.92
N LEU A 39 2.75 -12.62 -7.66
CA LEU A 39 2.71 -11.98 -6.35
C LEU A 39 1.28 -11.58 -5.94
N VAL A 40 0.48 -11.06 -6.88
CA VAL A 40 -0.92 -10.71 -6.61
C VAL A 40 -1.77 -11.95 -6.37
N GLU A 41 -1.60 -13.00 -7.16
CA GLU A 41 -2.30 -14.29 -6.97
C GLU A 41 -1.98 -14.88 -5.59
N LEU A 42 -0.70 -14.96 -5.24
CA LEU A 42 -0.25 -15.46 -3.94
C LEU A 42 -0.78 -14.61 -2.79
N ALA A 43 -0.79 -13.28 -2.92
CA ALA A 43 -1.30 -12.41 -1.87
C ALA A 43 -2.81 -12.53 -1.66
N THR A 44 -3.60 -12.56 -2.74
CA THR A 44 -5.07 -12.50 -2.68
C THR A 44 -5.72 -13.75 -2.07
N VAL A 45 -5.01 -14.89 -2.06
CA VAL A 45 -5.51 -16.12 -1.43
C VAL A 45 -5.22 -16.19 0.08
N GLU A 46 -4.34 -15.33 0.60
CA GLU A 46 -3.92 -15.38 2.00
C GLU A 46 -4.96 -14.77 2.94
N ARG A 47 -5.10 -15.39 4.12
CA ARG A 47 -6.03 -14.88 5.14
C ARG A 47 -5.54 -13.55 5.69
N GLY A 48 -6.45 -12.59 5.79
CA GLY A 48 -6.14 -11.24 6.29
C GLY A 48 -5.64 -10.29 5.21
N VAL A 49 -5.51 -10.73 3.96
CA VAL A 49 -5.33 -9.84 2.81
C VAL A 49 -6.70 -9.35 2.33
N TYR A 50 -6.81 -8.05 2.14
CA TYR A 50 -8.02 -7.40 1.62
C TYR A 50 -7.99 -7.25 0.11
N GLY A 51 -6.80 -7.07 -0.47
CA GLY A 51 -6.57 -6.96 -1.91
C GLY A 51 -5.10 -6.67 -2.22
N ALA A 52 -4.71 -6.85 -3.47
CA ALA A 52 -3.35 -6.61 -3.92
C ALA A 52 -3.30 -6.11 -5.36
N ARG A 53 -2.31 -5.26 -5.66
CA ARG A 53 -2.05 -4.82 -7.03
C ARG A 53 -0.63 -4.43 -7.28
N MET A 54 -0.22 -4.50 -8.54
CA MET A 54 1.01 -3.86 -8.98
C MET A 54 0.99 -2.33 -8.76
N THR A 55 2.17 -1.76 -8.56
CA THR A 55 2.38 -0.31 -8.45
C THR A 55 3.59 0.13 -9.28
N GLY A 56 3.53 1.35 -9.82
CA GLY A 56 4.55 1.89 -10.74
C GLY A 56 4.17 1.72 -12.21
N GLY A 57 5.17 1.72 -13.10
CA GLY A 57 4.98 1.70 -14.54
C GLY A 57 4.73 0.31 -15.15
N GLY A 58 4.98 -0.77 -14.40
CA GLY A 58 4.83 -2.15 -14.88
C GLY A 58 6.09 -2.79 -15.45
N PHE A 59 5.90 -3.97 -16.05
CA PHE A 59 6.96 -4.86 -16.56
C PHE A 59 7.99 -5.24 -15.48
N GLY A 60 7.50 -5.43 -14.25
CA GLY A 60 8.28 -5.65 -13.05
C GLY A 60 8.05 -4.58 -11.99
N GLY A 61 8.87 -4.58 -10.94
CA GLY A 61 8.77 -3.62 -9.85
C GLY A 61 8.12 -4.20 -8.61
N CYS A 62 7.00 -3.62 -8.17
CA CYS A 62 6.45 -3.90 -6.84
C CYS A 62 4.94 -4.19 -6.88
N VAL A 63 4.49 -4.99 -5.92
CA VAL A 63 3.08 -5.20 -5.58
C VAL A 63 2.81 -4.58 -4.22
N ILE A 64 1.69 -3.86 -4.11
CA ILE A 64 1.15 -3.40 -2.83
C ILE A 64 0.10 -4.40 -2.39
N VAL A 65 0.21 -4.86 -1.15
CA VAL A 65 -0.74 -5.77 -0.52
C VAL A 65 -1.37 -5.06 0.68
N LEU A 66 -2.70 -4.98 0.69
CA LEU A 66 -3.44 -4.45 1.84
C LEU A 66 -3.74 -5.60 2.80
N VAL A 67 -3.05 -5.63 3.94
CA VAL A 67 -3.11 -6.74 4.91
C VAL A 67 -3.52 -6.25 6.30
N GLU A 68 -4.26 -7.08 7.04
CA GLU A 68 -4.54 -6.84 8.45
C GLU A 68 -3.25 -6.87 9.26
N THR A 69 -3.10 -5.92 10.19
CA THR A 69 -1.81 -5.67 10.86
C THR A 69 -1.28 -6.90 11.61
N ASP A 70 -2.18 -7.67 12.22
CA ASP A 70 -1.83 -8.87 13.01
C ASP A 70 -1.48 -10.09 12.15
N GLN A 71 -1.72 -10.03 10.83
CA GLN A 71 -1.39 -11.10 9.88
C GLN A 71 -0.14 -10.78 9.05
N LEU A 72 0.40 -9.57 9.19
CA LEU A 72 1.43 -9.03 8.30
C LEU A 72 2.67 -9.93 8.18
N GLU A 73 3.22 -10.39 9.30
CA GLU A 73 4.48 -11.17 9.30
C GLU A 73 4.25 -12.55 8.66
N GLY A 74 3.18 -13.25 9.06
CA GLY A 74 2.85 -14.55 8.48
C GLY A 74 2.55 -14.49 6.99
N VAL A 75 1.78 -13.49 6.54
CA VAL A 75 1.48 -13.28 5.12
C VAL A 75 2.74 -12.99 4.32
N ALA A 76 3.64 -12.13 4.84
CA ALA A 76 4.90 -11.82 4.17
C ALA A 76 5.79 -13.06 4.00
N ASP A 77 5.93 -13.88 5.05
CA ASP A 77 6.74 -15.09 5.01
C ASP A 77 6.17 -16.13 4.04
N VAL A 78 4.85 -16.33 4.07
CA VAL A 78 4.17 -17.29 3.20
C VAL A 78 4.27 -16.89 1.73
N ILE A 79 4.00 -15.62 1.40
CA ILE A 79 4.13 -15.13 0.01
C ILE A 79 5.58 -15.23 -0.46
N SER A 80 6.53 -14.84 0.39
CA SER A 80 7.96 -14.88 0.04
C SER A 80 8.42 -16.31 -0.26
N GLY A 81 8.07 -17.28 0.59
CA GLY A 81 8.40 -18.69 0.38
C GLY A 81 7.74 -19.27 -0.88
N GLN A 82 6.43 -19.07 -1.06
CA GLN A 82 5.72 -19.59 -2.24
C GLN A 82 6.21 -18.96 -3.55
N TYR A 83 6.64 -17.70 -3.50
CA TYR A 83 7.22 -17.04 -4.66
C TYR A 83 8.61 -17.59 -4.98
N ASP A 84 9.47 -17.76 -3.97
CA ASP A 84 10.81 -18.35 -4.13
C ASP A 84 10.72 -19.77 -4.72
N ASP A 85 9.80 -20.60 -4.23
CA ASP A 85 9.56 -21.94 -4.74
C ASP A 85 9.22 -21.96 -6.24
N ARG A 86 8.55 -20.92 -6.76
CA ARG A 86 8.07 -20.84 -8.15
C ARG A 86 9.01 -20.08 -9.08
N MET A 87 9.84 -19.18 -8.54
CA MET A 87 10.66 -18.23 -9.31
C MET A 87 12.17 -18.42 -9.09
N GLY A 88 12.58 -19.13 -8.04
CA GLY A 88 13.97 -19.42 -7.68
C GLY A 88 14.70 -18.25 -7.00
N TRP A 89 13.96 -17.24 -6.54
CA TRP A 89 14.46 -16.15 -5.69
C TRP A 89 13.32 -15.52 -4.90
N ALA A 90 13.62 -15.04 -3.69
CA ALA A 90 12.66 -14.40 -2.80
C ALA A 90 12.47 -12.89 -3.09
N PRO A 91 11.22 -12.37 -3.05
CA PRO A 91 10.96 -10.94 -3.23
C PRO A 91 11.39 -10.13 -2.00
N GLY A 92 11.77 -8.87 -2.20
CA GLY A 92 11.97 -7.94 -1.10
C GLY A 92 10.63 -7.48 -0.50
N VAL A 93 10.50 -7.52 0.82
CA VAL A 93 9.29 -7.07 1.53
C VAL A 93 9.55 -5.74 2.24
N ILE A 94 8.70 -4.75 1.96
CA ILE A 94 8.73 -3.45 2.65
C ILE A 94 7.41 -3.23 3.38
N VAL A 95 7.50 -3.06 4.70
CA VAL A 95 6.33 -2.84 5.56
C VAL A 95 6.02 -1.35 5.65
N CYS A 96 4.98 -0.92 4.94
CA CYS A 96 4.50 0.45 4.95
C CYS A 96 3.39 0.65 5.99
N ARG A 97 3.71 1.23 7.15
CA ARG A 97 2.71 1.64 8.15
C ARG A 97 2.43 3.13 8.02
N ARG A 98 1.15 3.54 8.10
CA ARG A 98 0.82 4.96 8.24
C ARG A 98 1.38 5.48 9.56
N ARG A 99 2.38 6.36 9.49
CA ARG A 99 2.82 7.16 10.64
C ARG A 99 2.31 8.58 10.47
N TRP A 100 1.04 8.78 10.80
CA TRP A 100 0.42 10.10 10.72
C TRP A 100 0.65 10.87 12.04
N ARG A 101 1.18 12.10 11.99
CA ARG A 101 1.32 12.95 13.19
C ARG A 101 0.24 14.02 13.22
N PRO A 102 -0.22 14.46 14.42
CA PRO A 102 -1.21 15.53 14.56
C PRO A 102 -0.89 16.86 13.85
N ARG A 103 0.36 17.11 13.44
CA ARG A 103 0.75 18.34 12.73
C ARG A 103 0.46 18.30 11.22
N ASP A 104 0.08 17.15 10.69
CA ASP A 104 -0.04 16.92 9.23
C ASP A 104 -1.48 17.15 8.71
N LEU A 105 -2.42 17.55 9.58
CA LEU A 105 -3.84 17.82 9.25
C LEU A 105 -3.98 19.32 9.38
N CYS A 106 -3.84 20.03 8.27
CA CYS A 106 -4.25 21.42 8.09
C CYS A 106 -4.01 22.37 9.27
N ARG A 107 -2.91 23.14 9.22
CA ARG A 107 -3.02 24.51 9.75
C ARG A 107 -4.06 25.25 8.91
N PRO A 108 -5.05 25.95 9.50
CA PRO A 108 -5.94 26.79 8.73
C PRO A 108 -5.11 27.86 7.98
N MET A 109 -5.49 28.17 6.73
CA MET A 109 -4.75 29.11 5.86
C MET A 109 -4.59 30.52 6.47
N THR A 110 -5.41 30.86 7.47
CA THR A 110 -5.35 32.08 8.27
C THR A 110 -4.08 32.21 9.13
N ASP A 111 -3.40 31.11 9.46
CA ASP A 111 -2.19 31.13 10.30
C ASP A 111 -0.89 31.45 9.53
N LEU A 112 -0.95 31.56 8.19
CA LEU A 112 0.23 31.80 7.35
C LEU A 112 0.66 33.27 7.28
N LEU A 113 -0.21 34.23 7.65
CA LEU A 113 0.09 35.67 7.60
C LEU A 113 0.54 36.27 8.93
N SER A 114 0.30 35.58 10.05
CA SER A 114 0.70 36.02 11.40
C SER A 114 2.17 35.69 11.73
N GLN A 115 2.78 34.76 11.00
CA GLN A 115 4.11 34.21 11.33
C GLN A 115 5.21 34.61 10.34
N ARG A 116 5.13 35.78 9.69
CA ARG A 116 6.36 36.39 9.17
C ARG A 116 7.13 36.95 10.37
N PRO A 117 8.28 36.38 10.78
CA PRO A 117 9.12 37.07 11.74
C PRO A 117 9.58 38.36 11.07
N HIS A 118 9.17 39.51 11.62
CA HIS A 118 9.89 40.75 11.37
C HIS A 118 11.34 40.50 11.80
N ARG A 119 12.22 40.27 10.83
CA ARG A 119 13.67 40.41 11.01
C ARG A 119 13.90 41.79 11.61
N ARG A 120 14.11 41.86 12.93
CA ARG A 120 14.75 43.02 13.54
C ARG A 120 16.15 43.09 12.96
N ARG A 121 16.35 43.99 12.00
CA ARG A 121 17.68 44.52 11.70
C ARG A 121 18.08 45.33 12.94
N ASN A 122 19.00 44.81 13.72
CA ASN A 122 19.72 45.58 14.72
C ASN A 122 21.11 45.90 14.15
N ALA A 123 21.47 47.19 14.26
CA ALA A 123 22.72 47.86 13.91
C ALA A 123 23.03 47.98 12.40
#